data_AF-A0A7V6X0S1-F1
#
_entry.id   AF-A0A7V6X0S1-F1
#
_cell.length_a   1.000
_cell.length_b   1.000
_cell.length_c   1.000
_cell.angle_alpha   90.00
_cell.angle_beta   90.00
_cell.angle_gamma   90.00
#
_symmetry.space_group_name_H-M   'P 1'
#
loop_
_entity.id
_entity.type
_entity.pdbx_description
1 polymer ?
#
loop_
_entity_poly.entity_id
_entity_poly.type
_entity_poly.pdbx_seq_one_letter_code
_entity_poly.pdbx_strand_id
1 'polypeptide(L)'
;MGLPTNRGEEIAWRAFFQNTFSKILPIVPVLFITSLLFTLGHYEPGNTMVIIFGLIFTFINSIFYGIIFHKTKMLGLAHSRILRLTYLKLHYLYLYDSIISIARHSYEEN
;
A
#
# COMPACT_ATOMS: atom_id res chain seq x y z
N MET A 1 2.35 -15.24 -8.93
CA MET A 1 0.90 -15.29 -8.65
C MET A 1 0.73 -15.26 -7.13
N GLY A 2 0.57 -14.07 -6.55
CA GLY A 2 0.36 -13.87 -5.11
C GLY A 2 -1.11 -13.56 -4.85
N LEU A 3 -1.76 -14.39 -4.03
CA LEU A 3 -3.17 -14.31 -3.63
C LEU A 3 -3.46 -13.02 -2.81
N PRO A 4 -4.74 -12.60 -2.68
CA PRO A 4 -5.12 -11.34 -2.04
C PRO A 4 -5.04 -11.43 -0.51
N THR A 5 -3.84 -11.41 0.06
CA THR A 5 -3.60 -11.55 1.52
C THR A 5 -3.41 -10.21 2.26
N ASN A 6 -3.16 -9.09 1.59
CA ASN A 6 -2.67 -7.87 2.27
C ASN A 6 -3.72 -7.02 3.00
N ARG A 7 -5.00 -7.43 3.08
CA ARG A 7 -6.06 -6.62 3.73
C ARG A 7 -6.15 -6.81 5.23
N GLY A 8 -5.98 -8.04 5.71
CA GLY A 8 -6.02 -8.35 7.14
C GLY A 8 -4.77 -7.84 7.86
N GLU A 9 -3.62 -7.96 7.20
CA GLU A 9 -2.33 -7.51 7.72
C GLU A 9 -2.33 -6.00 7.98
N GLU A 10 -2.76 -5.18 7.01
CA GLU A 10 -2.80 -3.74 7.21
C GLU A 10 -3.79 -3.34 8.31
N ILE A 11 -4.98 -3.93 8.37
CA ILE A 11 -5.94 -3.64 9.45
C ILE A 11 -5.38 -4.06 10.81
N ALA A 12 -4.77 -5.23 10.91
CA ALA A 12 -4.11 -5.70 12.13
C ALA A 12 -2.94 -4.78 12.51
N TRP A 13 -2.17 -4.32 11.53
CA TRP A 13 -1.07 -3.39 11.70
C TRP A 13 -1.55 -2.07 12.31
N ARG A 14 -2.63 -1.49 11.79
CA ARG A 14 -3.20 -0.25 12.35
C ARG A 14 -3.80 -0.48 13.74
N ALA A 15 -4.56 -1.57 13.90
CA ALA A 15 -5.21 -1.91 15.15
C ALA A 15 -4.21 -2.16 16.29
N PHE A 16 -3.03 -2.68 15.97
CA PHE A 16 -1.96 -2.93 16.93
C PHE A 16 -0.96 -1.77 17.02
N PHE A 17 -0.17 -1.52 15.97
CA PHE A 17 0.93 -0.55 16.02
C PHE A 17 0.42 0.88 16.07
N GLN A 18 -0.44 1.30 15.13
CA GLN A 18 -0.93 2.69 15.12
C GLN A 18 -1.70 3.04 16.40
N ASN A 19 -2.56 2.15 16.91
CA ASN A 19 -3.22 2.38 18.20
C ASN A 19 -2.24 2.42 19.37
N THR A 20 -1.23 1.56 19.41
CA THR A 20 -0.26 1.51 20.51
C THR A 20 0.59 2.78 20.54
N PHE A 21 1.16 3.19 19.39
CA PHE A 21 1.93 4.43 19.30
C PHE A 21 1.07 5.67 19.54
N SER A 22 -0.21 5.67 19.16
CA SER A 22 -1.15 6.78 19.43
C SER A 22 -1.43 7.00 20.92
N LYS A 23 -1.08 6.05 21.80
CA LYS A 23 -1.18 6.26 23.25
C LYS A 23 -0.10 7.17 23.81
N ILE A 24 0.99 7.35 23.07
CA ILE A 24 2.23 8.01 23.54
C ILE A 24 2.56 9.23 22.67
N LEU A 25 2.24 9.17 21.37
CA LEU A 25 2.59 10.19 20.39
C LEU A 25 1.35 10.78 19.71
N PRO A 26 1.40 12.05 19.26
CA PRO A 26 0.37 12.64 18.41
C PRO A 26 0.20 11.87 17.11
N ILE A 27 -0.99 11.95 16.48
CA ILE A 27 -1.29 11.11 15.30
C ILE A 27 -0.33 11.29 14.13
N VAL A 28 0.15 12.52 13.86
CA VAL A 28 1.01 12.80 12.70
C VAL A 28 2.31 11.98 12.73
N PRO A 29 3.16 12.03 13.78
CA PRO A 29 4.36 11.19 13.84
C PRO A 29 4.03 9.70 13.86
N VAL A 30 2.91 9.29 14.47
CA VAL A 30 2.48 7.88 14.45
C VAL A 30 2.20 7.39 13.03
N LEU A 31 1.54 8.20 12.19
CA LEU A 31 1.25 7.85 10.80
C LEU A 31 2.54 7.62 10.00
N PHE A 32 3.54 8.49 10.17
CA PHE A 32 4.82 8.35 9.47
C PHE A 32 5.60 7.13 9.96
N ILE A 33 5.75 6.96 11.27
CA ILE A 33 6.53 5.84 11.85
C ILE A 33 5.90 4.51 11.46
N THR A 34 4.60 4.36 11.69
CA THR A 34 3.93 3.07 11.42
C THR A 34 3.83 2.77 9.94
N SER A 35 3.80 3.78 9.07
CA SER A 35 3.82 3.58 7.62
C SER A 35 5.19 3.23 7.08
N LEU A 36 6.24 3.82 7.64
CA LEU A 36 7.61 3.47 7.29
C LEU A 36 7.89 2.00 7.66
N LEU A 37 7.55 1.61 8.89
CA LEU A 37 7.75 0.23 9.35
C LEU A 37 6.93 -0.78 8.53
N PHE A 38 5.68 -0.45 8.18
CA PHE A 38 4.84 -1.31 7.32
C PHE A 38 5.46 -1.50 5.93
N THR A 39 5.98 -0.41 5.36
CA THR A 39 6.63 -0.41 4.03
C THR A 39 7.89 -1.25 4.03
N LEU A 40 8.73 -1.13 5.07
CA LEU A 40 9.95 -1.93 5.20
C LEU A 40 9.64 -3.43 5.32
N GLY A 41 8.52 -3.80 5.94
CA GLY A 41 8.03 -5.19 6.00
C GLY A 41 7.62 -5.77 4.64
N HIS A 42 7.35 -4.92 3.64
CA HIS A 42 6.98 -5.31 2.27
C HIS A 42 8.18 -5.29 1.31
N TYR A 43 9.41 -5.20 1.84
CA TYR A 43 10.59 -5.32 1.00
C TYR A 43 10.73 -6.76 0.47
N GLU A 44 10.69 -6.89 -0.85
CA GLU A 44 10.93 -8.16 -1.55
C GLU A 44 12.06 -7.97 -2.58
N PRO A 45 13.12 -8.82 -2.57
CA PRO A 45 14.22 -8.71 -3.53
C PRO A 45 13.77 -8.90 -4.99
N GLY A 46 14.37 -8.15 -5.93
CA GLY A 46 13.96 -8.07 -7.32
C GLY A 46 14.62 -6.93 -8.09
N ASN A 47 14.01 -6.52 -9.21
CA ASN A 47 14.48 -5.38 -9.98
C ASN A 47 14.43 -4.09 -9.15
N THR A 48 15.54 -3.37 -9.05
CA THR A 48 15.68 -2.17 -8.20
C THR A 48 14.62 -1.11 -8.45
N MET A 49 14.26 -0.84 -9.72
CA MET A 49 13.26 0.16 -10.05
C MET A 49 11.86 -0.28 -9.59
N VAL A 50 11.55 -1.56 -9.75
CA VAL A 50 10.28 -2.15 -9.30
C VAL A 50 10.18 -2.13 -7.77
N ILE A 51 11.27 -2.45 -7.06
CA ILE A 51 11.32 -2.39 -5.59
C ILE A 51 11.07 -0.97 -5.10
N ILE A 52 11.84 0.00 -5.59
CA ILE A 52 11.74 1.40 -5.13
C ILE A 52 10.33 1.92 -5.37
N PHE A 53 9.77 1.66 -6.55
CA PHE A 53 8.39 2.03 -6.87
C PHE A 53 7.40 1.35 -5.92
N GLY A 54 7.54 0.05 -5.68
CA GLY A 54 6.69 -0.72 -4.77
C GLY A 54 6.72 -0.20 -3.33
N LEU A 55 7.90 0.17 -2.82
CA LEU A 55 8.05 0.73 -1.47
C LEU A 55 7.43 2.13 -1.35
N ILE A 56 7.70 3.03 -2.31
CA ILE A 56 7.10 4.37 -2.31
C ILE A 56 5.58 4.28 -2.37
N PHE A 57 5.07 3.42 -3.25
CA PHE A 57 3.64 3.17 -3.40
C PHE A 57 3.04 2.62 -2.10
N THR A 58 3.67 1.61 -1.49
CA THR A 58 3.21 1.03 -0.22
C THR A 58 3.19 2.07 0.90
N PHE A 59 4.21 2.93 0.98
CA PHE A 59 4.30 3.99 1.99
C PHE A 59 3.19 5.01 1.87
N ILE A 60 2.97 5.55 0.68
CA ILE A 60 1.92 6.55 0.41
C ILE A 60 0.54 5.97 0.77
N ASN A 61 0.26 4.75 0.31
CA ASN A 61 -1.02 4.09 0.59
C ASN A 61 -1.20 3.81 2.08
N SER A 62 -0.13 3.37 2.74
CA SER A 62 -0.11 3.15 4.19
C SER A 62 -0.46 4.43 4.98
N ILE A 63 0.05 5.59 4.56
CA ILE A 63 -0.32 6.87 5.19
C ILE A 63 -1.81 7.17 5.00
N PHE A 64 -2.34 7.02 3.79
CA PHE A 64 -3.76 7.26 3.53
C PHE A 64 -4.65 6.36 4.37
N TYR A 65 -4.35 5.06 4.41
CA TYR A 65 -5.06 4.10 5.25
C TYR A 65 -4.96 4.44 6.73
N GLY A 66 -3.79 4.89 7.21
CA GLY A 66 -3.62 5.35 8.58
C GLY A 66 -4.49 6.56 8.93
N ILE A 67 -4.60 7.55 8.04
CA ILE A 67 -5.46 8.75 8.23
C ILE A 67 -6.93 8.34 8.33
N ILE A 68 -7.36 7.49 7.39
CA ILE A 68 -8.71 6.93 7.35
C ILE A 68 -9.03 6.18 8.64
N PHE A 69 -8.12 5.29 9.06
CA PHE A 69 -8.27 4.49 10.26
C PHE A 69 -8.43 5.37 11.51
N HIS A 70 -7.60 6.41 11.62
CA HIS A 70 -7.69 7.37 12.72
C HIS A 70 -9.02 8.13 12.75
N LYS A 71 -9.51 8.58 11.59
CA LYS A 71 -10.78 9.32 11.50
C LYS A 71 -12.01 8.46 11.74
N THR A 72 -11.97 7.18 11.37
CA THR A 72 -13.15 6.30 11.39
C THR A 72 -13.29 5.49 12.68
N LYS A 73 -12.25 5.37 13.51
CA LYS A 73 -12.21 4.69 14.82
C LYS A 73 -12.67 3.21 14.87
N MET A 74 -13.25 2.61 13.82
CA MET A 74 -13.45 1.18 13.43
C MET A 74 -14.66 1.09 12.47
N LEU A 75 -14.76 0.31 11.39
CA LEU A 75 -14.46 -1.10 11.08
C LEU A 75 -14.08 -1.22 9.59
N GLY A 76 -13.08 -2.05 9.27
CA GLY A 76 -12.50 -2.25 7.93
C GLY A 76 -13.44 -2.78 6.82
N LEU A 77 -14.75 -2.86 7.05
CA LEU A 77 -15.72 -3.40 6.08
C LEU A 77 -16.41 -2.32 5.24
N ALA A 78 -16.90 -1.23 5.84
CA ALA A 78 -17.66 -0.20 5.11
C ALA A 78 -16.77 0.73 4.27
N HIS A 79 -15.55 1.01 4.75
CA HIS A 79 -14.62 1.93 4.08
C HIS A 79 -13.91 1.31 2.87
N SER A 80 -13.77 -0.02 2.86
CA SER A 80 -13.07 -0.78 1.81
C SER A 80 -13.69 -0.64 0.42
N ARG A 81 -14.97 -0.27 0.30
CA ARG A 81 -15.69 -0.18 -0.99
C ARG A 81 -15.34 1.07 -1.81
N ILE A 82 -15.06 2.19 -1.15
CA ILE A 82 -14.78 3.47 -1.83
C ILE A 82 -13.32 3.52 -2.32
N LEU A 83 -12.35 3.06 -1.51
CA LEU A 83 -10.97 2.93 -1.97
C LEU A 83 -10.77 1.83 -3.01
N ARG A 84 -11.58 0.76 -2.98
CA ARG A 84 -11.52 -0.33 -3.97
C ARG A 84 -11.68 0.15 -5.41
N LEU A 85 -12.53 1.15 -5.66
CA LEU A 85 -12.74 1.67 -7.02
C LEU A 85 -11.58 2.55 -7.49
N THR A 86 -10.93 3.27 -6.59
CA THR A 86 -9.76 4.10 -6.92
C THR A 86 -8.52 3.23 -7.14
N TYR A 87 -8.32 2.20 -6.29
CA TYR A 87 -7.12 1.36 -6.31
C TYR A 87 -7.12 0.34 -7.46
N LEU A 88 -8.24 -0.34 -7.74
CA LEU A 88 -8.33 -1.26 -8.88
C LEU A 88 -8.16 -0.52 -10.21
N LYS A 89 -8.64 0.73 -10.30
CA LYS A 89 -8.54 1.53 -11.52
C LYS A 89 -7.10 1.98 -11.77
N LEU A 90 -6.38 2.40 -10.73
CA LEU A 90 -4.96 2.75 -10.84
C LEU A 90 -4.07 1.51 -11.07
N HIS A 91 -4.29 0.42 -10.32
CA HIS A 91 -3.49 -0.80 -10.47
C HIS A 91 -3.67 -1.45 -11.85
N TYR A 92 -4.89 -1.46 -12.42
CA TYR A 92 -5.14 -2.01 -13.76
C TYR A 92 -4.51 -1.15 -14.86
N LEU A 93 -4.57 0.18 -14.75
CA LEU A 93 -3.92 1.09 -15.70
C LEU A 93 -2.39 0.91 -15.69
N TYR A 94 -1.77 0.80 -14.52
CA TYR A 94 -0.31 0.68 -14.42
C TYR A 94 0.23 -0.68 -14.85
N LEU A 95 -0.48 -1.78 -14.54
CA LEU A 95 -0.10 -3.11 -15.03
C LEU A 95 -0.28 -3.21 -16.55
N TYR A 96 -1.32 -2.59 -17.09
CA TYR A 96 -1.54 -2.51 -18.54
C TYR A 96 -0.41 -1.77 -19.25
N ASP A 97 -0.02 -0.58 -18.77
CA ASP A 97 1.05 0.21 -19.37
C ASP A 97 2.42 -0.49 -19.27
N SER A 98 2.68 -1.17 -18.15
CA SER A 98 3.93 -1.92 -17.95
C SER A 98 4.02 -3.15 -18.86
N ILE A 99 2.92 -3.90 -19.03
CA ILE A 99 2.85 -5.04 -19.95
C ILE A 99 2.98 -4.58 -21.40
N ILE A 100 2.32 -3.49 -21.79
CA ILE A 100 2.41 -2.92 -23.15
C ILE A 100 3.83 -2.44 -23.45
N SER A 101 4.51 -1.81 -22.48
CA SER A 101 5.89 -1.35 -22.63
C SER A 101 6.87 -2.52 -22.85
N ILE A 102 6.73 -3.59 -22.07
CA ILE A 102 7.56 -4.80 -22.21
C ILE A 102 7.26 -5.52 -23.53
N ALA A 103 5.99 -5.66 -23.89
CA ALA A 103 5.59 -6.26 -25.15
C ALA A 103 6.11 -5.47 -26.35
N ARG A 104 6.02 -4.13 -26.32
CA ARG A 104 6.54 -3.26 -27.40
C ARG A 104 8.05 -3.42 -27.58
N HIS A 105 8.80 -3.43 -26.48
CA HIS A 105 10.25 -3.59 -26.55
C HIS A 105 10.66 -4.95 -27.13
N SER A 106 9.92 -6.01 -26.79
CA SER A 106 10.14 -7.36 -27.35
C SER A 106 9.79 -7.49 -28.84
N TYR A 107 8.94 -6.60 -29.38
CA TYR A 107 8.56 -6.59 -30.80
C TYR A 107 9.47 -5.70 -31.65
N GLU A 108 10.06 -4.65 -31.08
CA GLU A 108 10.98 -3.74 -31.79
C GLU A 108 12.41 -4.29 -31.92
N GLU A 109 12.78 -5.32 -31.14
CA GLU A 109 14.07 -6.02 -31.22
C GLU A 109 14.09 -7.23 -32.19
N ASN A 110 13.04 -7.45 -32.99
CA ASN A 110 12.98 -8.42 -34.09
C ASN A 110 12.71 -7.75 -35.44
#